data_AF-A0A7S0RB84-F1
#
_entry.id   AF-A0A7S0RB84-F1
#
_cell.length_a   1.000
_cell.length_b   1.000
_cell.length_c   1.000
_cell.angle_alpha   90.00
_cell.angle_beta   90.00
_cell.angle_gamma   90.00
#
_symmetry.space_group_name_H-M   'P 1'
#
loop_
_entity.id
_entity.type
_entity.pdbx_description
1 polymer ?
#
loop_
_entity_poly.entity_id
_entity_poly.type
_entity_poly.pdbx_seq_one_letter_code
_entity_poly.pdbx_strand_id
1 'polypeptide(L)'
;GVETVNGGFHVLIQRRVPAPATARAIFSTVHDNQPEVCIVVFEGESTTATANRLLGRFDLVGIPPAPKQTPQIEVTFMLDADNVLHVTAIDLDTGRHAQWLGRNGSIVVHEP
;
A
#
# COMPACT_ATOMS: atom_id res chain seq x y z
N GLY A 1 2.30 -6.48 -4.93
CA GLY A 1 3.26 -5.63 -4.20
C GLY A 1 2.91 -4.17 -4.39
N VAL A 2 3.76 -3.27 -3.92
CA VAL A 2 3.59 -1.81 -4.08
C VAL A 2 4.76 -1.19 -4.82
N GLU A 3 4.50 -0.08 -5.49
CA GLU A 3 5.56 0.79 -6.01
C GLU A 3 6.32 1.47 -4.88
N THR A 4 7.64 1.60 -5.04
CA THR A 4 8.53 2.35 -4.16
C THR A 4 9.17 3.51 -4.91
N VAL A 5 9.91 4.36 -4.20
CA VAL A 5 10.75 5.40 -4.82
C VAL A 5 11.57 4.86 -6.00
N ASN A 6 11.75 5.71 -7.01
CA ASN A 6 12.49 5.41 -8.24
C ASN A 6 11.87 4.31 -9.12
N GLY A 7 10.59 3.98 -8.94
CA GLY A 7 9.86 3.00 -9.76
C GLY A 7 10.15 1.53 -9.44
N GLY A 8 10.78 1.28 -8.28
CA GLY A 8 11.01 -0.07 -7.78
C GLY A 8 9.72 -0.76 -7.34
N PHE A 9 9.74 -2.09 -7.31
CA PHE A 9 8.60 -2.91 -6.87
C PHE A 9 8.94 -3.66 -5.59
N HIS A 10 8.20 -3.40 -4.52
CA HIS A 10 8.30 -4.13 -3.26
C HIS A 10 7.21 -5.21 -3.15
N VAL A 11 7.63 -6.47 -3.08
CA VAL A 11 6.73 -7.62 -2.98
C VAL A 11 6.38 -7.87 -1.50
N LEU A 12 5.09 -7.75 -1.14
CA LEU A 12 4.60 -8.12 0.19
C LEU A 12 4.15 -9.59 0.25
N ILE A 13 3.29 -10.01 -0.68
CA ILE A 13 2.86 -11.41 -0.82
C ILE A 13 3.53 -11.99 -2.05
N GLN A 14 4.33 -13.04 -1.85
CA GLN A 14 5.00 -13.76 -2.94
C GLN A 14 4.01 -14.59 -3.75
N ARG A 15 4.34 -14.83 -5.03
CA ARG A 15 3.58 -15.76 -5.85
C ARG A 15 3.59 -17.15 -5.22
N ARG A 16 2.47 -17.88 -5.37
CA ARG A 16 2.25 -19.25 -4.86
C ARG A 16 2.04 -19.36 -3.35
N VAL A 17 2.01 -18.25 -2.61
CA VAL A 17 1.56 -18.27 -1.22
C VAL A 17 0.08 -18.69 -1.19
N PRO A 18 -0.30 -19.73 -0.42
CA PRO A 18 -1.69 -20.15 -0.33
C PRO A 18 -2.51 -19.11 0.44
N ALA A 19 -3.74 -18.87 0.00
CA ALA A 19 -4.71 -18.11 0.76
C ALA A 19 -5.29 -18.96 1.92
N PRO A 20 -5.61 -18.36 3.08
CA PRO A 20 -5.44 -16.95 3.43
C PRO A 20 -3.99 -16.60 3.78
N ALA A 21 -3.57 -15.36 3.50
CA ALA A 21 -2.22 -14.87 3.79
C ALA A 21 -2.22 -13.41 4.23
N THR A 22 -1.25 -13.02 5.05
CA THR A 22 -1.05 -11.63 5.47
C THR A 22 0.43 -11.30 5.50
N ALA A 23 0.77 -10.13 4.97
CA ALA A 23 2.12 -9.58 5.00
C ALA A 23 2.05 -8.07 5.18
N ARG A 24 3.05 -7.49 5.83
CA ARG A 24 3.12 -6.05 6.09
C ARG A 24 4.52 -5.51 5.93
N ALA A 25 4.62 -4.25 5.56
CA ALA A 25 5.89 -3.53 5.46
C ALA A 25 5.68 -2.07 5.90
N ILE A 26 6.72 -1.48 6.49
CA ILE A 26 6.71 -0.08 6.90
C ILE A 26 7.42 0.75 5.83
N PHE A 27 6.75 1.80 5.39
CA PHE A 27 7.23 2.80 4.45
C PHE A 27 7.27 4.17 5.13
N SER A 28 7.83 5.16 4.44
CA SER A 28 7.83 6.54 4.91
C SER A 28 7.76 7.52 3.74
N THR A 29 7.42 8.77 4.04
CA THR A 29 7.47 9.89 3.10
C THR A 29 8.86 10.12 2.53
N VAL A 30 8.90 10.69 1.33
CA VAL A 30 10.11 10.86 0.52
C VAL A 30 10.47 12.33 0.35
N HIS A 31 9.51 13.22 0.65
CA HIS A 31 9.67 14.66 0.72
C HIS A 31 9.35 15.17 2.13
N ASP A 32 9.97 16.28 2.52
CA ASP A 32 9.67 16.96 3.78
C ASP A 32 8.26 17.54 3.73
N ASN A 33 7.54 17.46 4.85
CA ASN A 33 6.17 17.96 5.00
C ASN A 33 5.19 17.41 3.95
N GLN A 34 5.44 16.21 3.45
CA GLN A 34 4.58 15.54 2.47
C GLN A 34 3.20 15.25 3.09
N PRO A 35 2.09 15.79 2.56
CA PRO A 35 0.78 15.75 3.22
C PRO A 35 0.01 14.44 2.99
N GLU A 36 0.42 13.63 2.01
CA GLU A 36 -0.25 12.39 1.62
C GLU A 36 0.75 11.38 1.02
N VAL A 37 0.41 10.09 1.08
CA VAL A 37 1.13 9.02 0.38
C VAL A 37 0.19 8.28 -0.57
N CYS A 38 0.63 8.10 -1.81
CA CYS A 38 -0.09 7.33 -2.81
C CYS A 38 0.40 5.87 -2.78
N ILE A 39 -0.50 4.94 -2.48
CA ILE A 39 -0.23 3.51 -2.50
C ILE A 39 -0.70 2.93 -3.82
N VAL A 40 0.24 2.51 -4.66
CA VAL A 40 -0.06 1.90 -5.96
C VAL A 40 0.19 0.40 -5.89
N VAL A 41 -0.85 -0.39 -6.16
CA VAL A 41 -0.88 -1.84 -5.98
C VAL A 41 -0.70 -2.54 -7.32
N PHE A 42 0.29 -3.43 -7.42
CA PHE A 42 0.59 -4.19 -8.63
C PHE A 42 0.63 -5.71 -8.41
N GLU A 43 0.31 -6.45 -9.47
CA GLU A 43 0.47 -7.89 -9.62
C GLU A 43 1.54 -8.19 -10.68
N GLY A 44 2.58 -8.94 -10.33
CA GLY A 44 3.59 -9.40 -11.27
C GLY A 44 4.91 -9.82 -10.61
N GLU A 45 5.90 -10.15 -11.44
CA GLU A 45 7.21 -10.68 -11.03
C GLU A 45 8.39 -9.77 -11.41
N SER A 46 8.13 -8.67 -12.14
CA SER A 46 9.17 -7.72 -12.54
C SER A 46 9.61 -6.87 -11.36
N THR A 47 10.90 -6.55 -11.29
CA THR A 47 11.46 -5.62 -10.29
C THR A 47 11.07 -4.16 -10.56
N THR A 48 10.68 -3.83 -11.78
CA THR A 48 10.16 -2.51 -12.17
C THR A 48 8.65 -2.50 -12.01
N ALA A 49 8.12 -1.58 -11.18
CA ALA A 49 6.69 -1.55 -10.85
C ALA A 49 5.80 -1.42 -12.08
N THR A 50 6.12 -0.49 -12.99
CA THR A 50 5.34 -0.21 -14.21
C THR A 50 5.37 -1.31 -15.26
N ALA A 51 6.26 -2.30 -15.13
CA ALA A 51 6.28 -3.49 -15.98
C ALA A 51 5.33 -4.60 -15.47
N ASN A 52 4.72 -4.41 -14.29
CA ASN A 52 3.72 -5.30 -13.72
C ASN A 52 2.29 -4.80 -14.00
N ARG A 53 1.29 -5.65 -13.74
CA ARG A 53 -0.12 -5.28 -13.92
C ARG A 53 -0.59 -4.40 -12.76
N LEU A 54 -1.05 -3.20 -13.06
CA LEU A 54 -1.72 -2.34 -12.09
C LEU A 54 -3.05 -2.97 -11.65
N LEU A 55 -3.25 -3.12 -10.34
CA LEU A 55 -4.52 -3.56 -9.76
C LEU A 55 -5.37 -2.37 -9.29
N GLY A 56 -4.73 -1.36 -8.71
CA GLY A 56 -5.41 -0.20 -8.18
C GLY A 56 -4.46 0.76 -7.47
N ARG A 57 -5.01 1.87 -7.00
CA ARG A 57 -4.29 2.84 -6.17
C ARG A 57 -5.25 3.53 -5.21
N PHE A 58 -4.71 4.02 -4.12
CA PHE A 58 -5.45 4.83 -3.15
C PHE A 58 -4.48 5.71 -2.36
N ASP A 59 -5.01 6.78 -1.78
CA ASP A 59 -4.21 7.78 -1.07
C ASP A 59 -4.52 7.74 0.43
N LEU A 60 -3.46 7.79 1.24
CA LEU A 60 -3.56 8.08 2.66
C LEU A 60 -3.23 9.55 2.87
N VAL A 61 -4.25 10.34 3.25
CA VAL A 61 -4.19 11.80 3.31
C VAL A 61 -4.11 12.35 4.73
N GLY A 62 -3.52 13.54 4.84
CA GLY A 62 -3.39 14.30 6.08
C GLY A 62 -2.35 13.73 7.03
N ILE A 63 -1.21 13.35 6.46
CA ILE A 63 0.03 13.11 7.19
C ILE A 63 0.50 14.45 7.78
N PRO A 64 0.80 14.52 9.09
CA PRO A 64 1.32 15.74 9.70
C PRO A 64 2.64 16.19 9.07
N PRO A 65 2.92 17.52 9.02
CA PRO A 65 4.22 18.02 8.58
C PRO A 65 5.37 17.44 9.41
N ALA A 66 6.27 16.71 8.77
CA ALA A 66 7.46 16.11 9.38
C ALA A 66 8.59 16.02 8.33
N PRO A 67 9.87 15.91 8.77
CA PRO A 67 10.96 15.60 7.85
C PRO A 67 10.69 14.29 7.10
N LYS A 68 11.17 14.17 5.86
CA LYS A 68 11.13 12.90 5.12
C LYS A 68 11.73 11.77 5.95
N GLN A 69 11.32 10.53 5.65
CA GLN A 69 11.78 9.34 6.36
C GLN A 69 11.37 9.26 7.85
N THR A 70 10.55 10.21 8.35
CA THR A 70 10.05 10.22 9.73
C THR A 70 8.67 9.56 9.87
N PRO A 71 7.63 9.93 9.10
CA PRO A 71 6.31 9.30 9.21
C PRO A 71 6.36 7.81 8.93
N GLN A 72 5.79 6.99 9.80
CA GLN A 72 5.79 5.54 9.64
C GLN A 72 4.45 5.06 9.07
N ILE A 73 4.46 4.64 7.82
CA ILE A 73 3.26 4.14 7.13
C ILE A 73 3.33 2.61 7.04
N GLU A 74 2.56 1.92 7.88
CA GLU A 74 2.40 0.46 7.78
C GLU A 74 1.43 0.14 6.65
N VAL A 75 1.92 -0.56 5.62
CA VAL A 75 1.10 -1.10 4.55
C VAL A 75 0.94 -2.60 4.76
N THR A 76 -0.29 -3.05 4.92
CA THR A 76 -0.66 -4.45 5.12
C THR A 76 -1.42 -4.98 3.92
N PHE A 77 -0.97 -6.12 3.40
CA PHE A 77 -1.64 -6.91 2.37
C PHE A 77 -2.25 -8.13 3.04
N MET A 78 -3.56 -8.29 2.90
CA MET A 78 -4.29 -9.47 3.36
C MET A 78 -5.01 -10.10 2.18
N LEU A 79 -4.61 -11.32 1.82
CA LEU A 79 -5.32 -12.13 0.86
C LEU A 79 -6.26 -13.07 1.62
N ASP A 80 -7.56 -12.91 1.45
CA ASP A 80 -8.54 -13.76 2.13
C ASP A 80 -8.77 -15.10 1.42
N ALA A 81 -9.55 -15.98 2.03
CA ALA A 81 -9.83 -17.32 1.50
C ALA A 81 -10.57 -17.31 0.15
N ASP A 82 -11.24 -16.21 -0.20
CA ASP A 82 -11.93 -16.02 -1.49
C ASP A 82 -10.99 -15.44 -2.56
N ASN A 83 -9.69 -15.34 -2.26
CA ASN A 83 -8.66 -14.70 -3.08
C ASN A 83 -8.90 -13.21 -3.33
N VAL A 84 -9.53 -12.54 -2.37
CA VAL A 84 -9.72 -11.10 -2.43
C VAL A 84 -8.59 -10.43 -1.65
N LEU A 85 -7.91 -9.49 -2.32
CA LEU A 85 -6.82 -8.74 -1.73
C LEU A 85 -7.37 -7.49 -1.03
N HIS A 86 -7.12 -7.40 0.26
CA HIS A 86 -7.34 -6.20 1.08
C HIS A 86 -5.99 -5.54 1.30
N VAL A 87 -5.89 -4.25 0.99
CA VAL A 87 -4.68 -3.46 1.23
C VAL A 87 -5.04 -2.31 2.15
N THR A 88 -4.38 -2.24 3.29
CA THR A 88 -4.57 -1.17 4.28
C THR A 88 -3.27 -0.41 4.44
N ALA A 89 -3.34 0.92 4.47
CA ALA A 89 -2.24 1.79 4.86
C ALA A 89 -2.62 2.53 6.15
N ILE A 90 -1.73 2.53 7.14
CA ILE A 90 -1.94 3.20 8.42
C ILE A 90 -0.72 4.08 8.71
N ASP A 91 -0.96 5.36 8.98
CA ASP A 91 0.03 6.22 9.64
C ASP A 91 0.07 5.85 11.12
N LEU A 92 1.18 5.25 11.56
CA LEU A 92 1.34 4.73 12.92
C LEU A 92 1.36 5.83 13.98
N ASP A 93 1.68 7.07 13.62
CA ASP A 93 1.73 8.19 14.57
C ASP A 93 0.34 8.74 14.87
N THR A 94 -0.54 8.81 13.86
CA THR A 94 -1.87 9.42 13.99
C THR A 94 -3.02 8.42 14.02
N GLY A 95 -2.79 7.17 13.62
CA GLY A 95 -3.83 6.15 13.43
C GLY A 95 -4.73 6.39 12.21
N ARG A 96 -4.45 7.43 11.42
CA ARG A 96 -5.14 7.65 10.14
C ARG A 96 -4.87 6.48 9.21
N HIS A 97 -5.90 6.05 8.50
CA HIS A 97 -5.79 4.91 7.62
C HIS A 97 -6.64 5.06 6.37
N ALA A 98 -6.22 4.36 5.32
CA ALA A 98 -6.96 4.22 4.08
C ALA A 98 -6.87 2.75 3.64
N GLN A 99 -7.89 2.29 2.90
CA GLN A 99 -7.93 0.91 2.45
C GLN A 99 -8.42 0.78 1.01
N TRP A 100 -7.98 -0.30 0.37
CA TRP A 100 -8.36 -0.68 -0.97
C TRP A 100 -8.73 -2.16 -1.01
N LEU A 101 -9.82 -2.47 -1.71
CA LEU A 101 -10.31 -3.82 -1.88
C LEU A 101 -10.20 -4.26 -3.34
N GLY A 102 -9.56 -5.39 -3.57
CA GLY A 102 -9.36 -6.00 -4.88
C GLY A 102 -10.59 -6.67 -5.49
N ARG A 103 -11.80 -6.14 -5.26
CA ARG A 103 -13.04 -6.57 -5.95
C ARG A 103 -13.45 -5.50 -6.93
N ASN A 104 -13.26 -5.74 -8.22
CA ASN A 104 -13.88 -5.01 -9.34
C ASN A 104 -14.08 -3.49 -9.11
N GLY A 105 -13.05 -2.78 -8.66
CA GLY A 105 -12.99 -1.32 -8.72
C GLY A 105 -13.70 -0.53 -7.61
N SER A 106 -14.08 -1.11 -6.47
CA SER A 106 -14.63 -0.33 -5.34
C SER A 106 -13.54 0.03 -4.32
N ILE A 107 -13.09 1.29 -4.35
CA ILE A 107 -12.32 1.89 -3.27
C ILE A 107 -13.32 2.23 -2.15
N VAL A 108 -13.21 1.55 -1.00
CA VAL A 108 -13.96 1.94 0.20
C VAL A 108 -13.03 2.82 1.03
N VAL A 109 -13.11 4.13 0.80
CA VAL A 109 -12.47 5.11 1.69
C VAL A 109 -13.36 5.21 2.92
N HIS A 110 -12.87 4.74 4.07
CA HIS A 110 -13.48 5.10 5.35
C HIS A 110 -12.96 6.49 5.71
N GLU A 111 -13.80 7.51 5.59
CA GLU A 111 -13.56 8.80 6.24
C GLU A 111 -13.78 8.66 7.76
N PRO A 112 -12.95 9.33 8.59
CA PRO A 112 -13.09 9.32 10.05
C PRO A 112 -14.36 10.02 10.56
#